data_AF-A0A3S0N964-F1
#
_entry.id   AF-A0A3S0N964-F1
#
_cell.length_a   1.000
_cell.length_b   1.000
_cell.length_c   1.000
_cell.angle_alpha   90.00
_cell.angle_beta   90.00
_cell.angle_gamma   90.00
#
_symmetry.space_group_name_H-M   'P 1'
#
loop_
_entity.id
_entity.type
_entity.pdbx_description
1 polymer ?
#
loop_
_entity_poly.entity_id
_entity_poly.type
_entity_poly.pdbx_seq_one_letter_code
_entity_poly.pdbx_strand_id
1 'polypeptide(L)'
;MHLNRPANLKAVRKSHPLGNVMLNEKMFEMLQPLFLSQESIAACEPYRNETVHYNLDRFRELPIRFSRGHIARWYFLLYAVNADLCRPWIHLEPDRSFADYIMVARSAGNHAPGIDYSFLKQYRKTVFVGVEDEYDAMRCMVPGIEYHPVKDFLELARAIKGAKFFIGNSSFPYSLAEAMKVRRLFEMSYHCPTVMPDGIDGYEFCFQAQFETLVERLQYKDCGQTA
;
A
#
# COMPACT_ATOMS: atom_id res chain seq x y z
N MET A 1 10.10 -11.70 14.07
CA MET A 1 10.17 -10.24 13.78
C MET A 1 10.82 -9.49 14.93
N HIS A 2 11.76 -8.58 14.67
CA HIS A 2 12.37 -7.80 15.75
C HIS A 2 11.47 -6.65 16.18
N LEU A 3 10.93 -6.73 17.39
CA LEU A 3 10.12 -5.67 17.98
C LEU A 3 10.99 -4.62 18.65
N ASN A 4 10.45 -3.40 18.75
CA ASN A 4 10.99 -2.28 19.51
C ASN A 4 12.43 -1.87 19.12
N ARG A 5 12.86 -2.20 17.88
CA ARG A 5 14.10 -1.67 17.33
C ARG A 5 14.00 -0.14 17.25
N PRO A 6 15.00 0.61 17.76
CA PRO A 6 15.01 2.05 17.67
C PRO A 6 14.82 2.52 16.23
N ALA A 7 13.93 3.49 16.05
CA ALA A 7 13.66 4.03 14.74
C ALA A 7 14.86 4.85 14.25
N ASN A 8 15.39 4.51 13.08
CA ASN A 8 16.40 5.34 12.42
C ASN A 8 15.70 6.44 11.60
N LEU A 9 14.95 7.29 12.30
CA LEU A 9 14.28 8.43 11.70
C LEU A 9 15.32 9.53 11.56
N LYS A 10 15.90 9.67 10.37
CA LYS A 10 16.66 10.88 10.01
C LYS A 10 15.70 12.07 9.94
N ALA A 11 15.32 12.63 11.08
CA ALA A 11 14.76 13.97 11.28
C ALA A 11 13.85 14.59 10.17
N VAL A 12 12.82 13.89 9.67
CA VAL A 12 11.85 14.48 8.71
C VAL A 12 10.44 14.68 9.29
N ARG A 13 10.05 13.98 10.37
CA ARG A 13 8.72 14.14 10.99
C ARG A 13 8.87 14.35 12.50
N LYS A 14 8.24 15.41 13.06
CA LYS A 14 8.21 15.67 14.52
C LYS A 14 7.51 14.54 15.31
N SER A 15 6.66 13.75 14.66
CA SER A 15 6.01 12.57 15.22
C SER A 15 5.91 11.47 14.16
N HIS A 16 6.31 10.26 14.51
CA HIS A 16 6.04 9.04 13.73
C HIS A 16 4.88 8.30 14.43
N PRO A 17 3.93 7.66 13.71
CA PRO A 17 2.80 6.96 14.34
C PRO A 17 3.22 5.92 15.38
N LEU A 18 4.43 5.36 15.24
CA LEU A 18 5.00 4.38 16.18
C LEU A 18 6.02 4.98 17.16
N GLY A 19 6.11 6.31 17.24
CA GLY A 19 7.05 7.01 18.10
C GLY A 19 8.51 6.75 17.72
N ASN A 20 9.27 6.19 18.65
CA ASN A 20 10.73 6.00 18.56
C ASN A 20 11.15 4.57 18.15
N VAL A 21 10.21 3.72 17.71
CA VAL A 21 10.51 2.35 17.28
C VAL A 21 10.01 2.05 15.86
N MET A 22 10.66 1.10 15.18
CA MET A 22 10.32 0.69 13.82
C MET A 22 9.05 -0.17 13.74
N LEU A 23 8.86 -1.08 14.71
CA LEU A 23 7.72 -1.98 14.84
C LEU A 23 7.46 -2.25 16.32
N ASN A 24 6.26 -1.94 16.81
CA ASN A 24 5.85 -2.22 18.18
C ASN A 24 4.90 -3.43 18.23
N GLU A 25 4.55 -3.85 19.45
CA GLU A 25 3.68 -5.01 19.68
C GLU A 25 2.29 -4.85 19.04
N LYS A 26 1.64 -3.69 19.22
CA LYS A 26 0.35 -3.39 18.59
C LYS A 26 0.37 -3.57 17.07
N MET A 27 1.39 -3.05 16.39
CA MET A 27 1.51 -3.22 14.94
C MET A 27 1.81 -4.66 14.54
N PHE A 28 2.58 -5.38 15.34
CA PHE A 28 2.81 -6.81 15.13
C PHE A 28 1.49 -7.60 15.26
N GLU A 29 0.68 -7.32 16.28
CA GLU A 29 -0.64 -7.94 16.48
C GLU A 29 -1.59 -7.64 15.30
N MET A 30 -1.58 -6.42 14.77
CA MET A 30 -2.36 -6.09 13.56
C MET A 30 -1.85 -6.82 12.31
N LEU A 31 -0.56 -7.13 12.23
CA LEU A 31 0.10 -7.76 11.09
C LEU A 31 -0.05 -9.27 11.08
N GLN A 32 0.01 -9.90 12.26
CA GLN A 32 0.05 -11.35 12.41
C GLN A 32 -1.12 -12.08 11.71
N PRO A 33 -2.40 -11.64 11.80
CA PRO A 33 -3.51 -12.29 11.12
C PRO A 33 -3.35 -12.34 9.59
N LEU A 34 -2.79 -11.29 8.99
CA LEU A 34 -2.54 -11.26 7.54
C LEU A 34 -1.51 -12.33 7.16
N PHE A 35 -0.39 -12.41 7.87
CA PHE A 35 0.66 -13.38 7.58
C PHE A 35 0.17 -14.81 7.77
N LEU A 36 -0.49 -15.11 8.89
CA LEU A 36 -1.00 -16.45 9.20
C LEU A 36 -2.16 -16.90 8.29
N SER A 37 -2.78 -15.98 7.54
CA SER A 37 -3.77 -16.34 6.53
C SER A 37 -3.16 -16.92 5.24
N GLN A 38 -1.84 -16.80 5.06
CA GLN A 38 -1.16 -17.26 3.85
C GLN A 38 -0.67 -18.70 4.02
N GLU A 39 -1.01 -19.59 3.08
CA GLU A 39 -0.67 -21.02 3.15
C GLU A 39 0.83 -21.30 3.31
N SER A 40 1.68 -20.44 2.75
CA SER A 40 3.14 -20.58 2.79
C SER A 40 3.77 -20.17 4.12
N ILE A 41 2.99 -19.60 5.06
CA ILE A 41 3.49 -19.03 6.32
C ILE A 41 2.98 -19.85 7.50
N ALA A 42 3.83 -20.76 7.97
CA ALA A 42 3.48 -21.64 9.09
C ALA A 42 3.41 -20.92 10.46
N ALA A 43 4.21 -19.87 10.65
CA ALA A 43 4.29 -19.13 11.90
C ALA A 43 4.71 -17.67 11.66
N CYS A 44 4.25 -16.78 12.52
CA CYS A 44 4.62 -15.37 12.54
C CYS A 44 4.79 -14.91 13.99
N GLU A 45 6.05 -14.84 14.45
CA GLU A 45 6.38 -14.64 15.87
C GLU A 45 7.38 -13.49 16.07
N PRO A 46 7.40 -12.85 17.26
CA PRO A 46 8.50 -11.99 17.67
C PRO A 46 9.81 -12.79 17.72
N TYR A 47 10.92 -12.19 17.29
CA TYR A 47 12.23 -12.84 17.27
C TYR A 47 12.78 -13.03 18.69
N ARG A 48 13.15 -14.26 19.05
CA ARG A 48 13.72 -14.68 20.34
C ARG A 48 15.07 -15.39 20.15
N ASN A 49 15.91 -14.88 19.25
CA ASN A 49 17.24 -15.43 18.95
C ASN A 49 17.22 -16.78 18.21
N GLU A 50 16.18 -17.03 17.41
CA GLU A 50 16.14 -18.17 16.51
C GLU A 50 17.18 -18.04 15.39
N THR A 51 17.49 -19.14 14.71
CA THR A 51 18.39 -19.11 13.54
C THR A 51 17.70 -18.42 12.36
N VAL A 52 18.32 -17.38 11.82
CA VAL A 52 17.82 -16.63 10.65
C VAL A 52 18.54 -17.09 9.38
N HIS A 53 17.84 -17.80 8.51
CA HIS A 53 18.37 -18.21 7.20
C HIS A 53 18.45 -17.04 6.21
N TYR A 54 17.39 -16.23 6.14
CA TYR A 54 17.27 -15.08 5.24
C TYR A 54 16.85 -13.83 6.02
N ASN A 55 17.78 -12.89 6.21
CA ASN A 55 17.49 -11.59 6.83
C ASN A 55 17.01 -10.56 5.80
N LEU A 56 15.69 -10.41 5.67
CA LEU A 56 15.08 -9.48 4.72
C LEU A 56 15.38 -7.99 5.00
N ASP A 57 15.96 -7.61 6.15
CA ASP A 57 16.42 -6.23 6.37
C ASP A 57 17.81 -5.95 5.79
N ARG A 58 18.55 -6.98 5.36
CA ARG A 58 19.96 -6.85 4.93
C ARG A 58 20.15 -5.95 3.71
N PHE A 59 19.11 -5.75 2.88
CA PHE A 59 19.21 -4.81 1.75
C PHE A 59 19.50 -3.37 2.21
N ARG A 60 19.15 -3.02 3.46
CA ARG A 60 19.37 -1.70 4.06
C ARG A 60 20.85 -1.39 4.34
N GLU A 61 21.68 -2.43 4.37
CA GLU A 61 23.14 -2.33 4.58
C GLU A 61 23.90 -2.17 3.25
N LEU A 62 23.23 -2.39 2.12
CA LEU A 62 23.85 -2.29 0.80
C LEU A 62 23.96 -0.83 0.34
N PRO A 63 24.94 -0.49 -0.52
CA PRO A 63 25.12 0.85 -1.08
C PRO A 63 24.07 1.17 -2.18
N ILE A 64 22.80 0.87 -1.92
CA ILE A 64 21.67 1.13 -2.82
C ILE A 64 21.11 2.52 -2.53
N ARG A 65 20.80 3.27 -3.58
CA ARG A 65 20.06 4.53 -3.45
C ARG A 65 18.59 4.24 -3.20
N PHE A 66 18.17 4.18 -1.93
CA PHE A 66 16.79 3.84 -1.55
C PHE A 66 15.71 4.82 -2.03
N SER A 67 16.08 5.97 -2.59
CA SER A 67 15.13 6.90 -3.20
C SER A 67 14.81 6.59 -4.67
N ARG A 68 15.44 5.57 -5.28
CA ARG A 68 15.22 5.22 -6.69
C ARG A 68 15.27 3.72 -6.91
N GLY A 69 14.64 3.29 -7.99
CA GLY A 69 14.65 1.91 -8.46
C GLY A 69 13.34 1.22 -8.11
N HIS A 70 13.39 -0.08 -7.84
CA HIS A 70 12.19 -0.85 -7.57
C HIS A 70 12.40 -1.68 -6.31
N ILE A 71 11.68 -1.33 -5.24
CA ILE A 71 11.88 -1.89 -3.90
C ILE A 71 11.77 -3.42 -3.85
N ALA A 72 10.84 -4.01 -4.60
CA ALA A 72 10.69 -5.47 -4.68
C ALA A 72 11.93 -6.16 -5.28
N ARG A 73 12.60 -5.50 -6.24
CA ARG A 73 13.77 -6.03 -6.94
C ARG A 73 15.06 -5.96 -6.12
N TRP A 74 15.09 -5.22 -5.00
CA TRP A 74 16.27 -5.21 -4.12
C TRP A 74 16.57 -6.60 -3.56
N TYR A 75 15.54 -7.43 -3.32
CA TYR A 75 15.71 -8.81 -2.88
C TYR A 75 16.29 -9.72 -3.96
N PHE A 76 16.04 -9.42 -5.24
CA PHE A 76 16.63 -10.17 -6.36
C PHE A 76 18.14 -9.96 -6.40
N LEU A 77 18.57 -8.72 -6.17
CA LEU A 77 19.99 -8.35 -6.08
C LEU A 77 20.66 -8.96 -4.85
N LEU A 78 19.98 -8.93 -3.70
CA LEU A 78 20.53 -9.41 -2.43
C LEU A 78 20.70 -10.94 -2.39
N TYR A 79 19.74 -11.68 -2.95
CA TYR A 79 19.71 -13.15 -2.83
C TYR A 79 19.94 -13.90 -4.15
N ALA A 80 20.29 -13.18 -5.23
CA ALA A 80 20.49 -13.77 -6.56
C ALA A 80 19.29 -14.62 -7.02
N VAL A 81 18.08 -14.16 -6.70
CA VAL A 81 16.82 -14.81 -7.08
C VAL A 81 16.08 -13.99 -8.14
N ASN A 82 15.10 -14.62 -8.79
CA ASN A 82 14.18 -13.95 -9.69
C ASN A 82 12.76 -14.47 -9.45
N ALA A 83 11.77 -13.59 -9.59
CA ALA A 83 10.36 -13.92 -9.46
C ALA A 83 9.52 -13.09 -10.43
N ASP A 84 8.39 -13.65 -10.84
CA ASP A 84 7.39 -12.96 -11.66
C ASP A 84 6.56 -12.02 -10.79
N LEU A 85 6.97 -10.75 -10.74
CA LEU A 85 6.29 -9.72 -9.96
C LEU A 85 4.90 -9.37 -10.51
N CYS A 86 4.51 -9.82 -11.71
CA CYS A 86 3.18 -9.60 -12.25
C CYS A 86 2.11 -10.49 -11.59
N ARG A 87 2.50 -11.52 -10.82
CA ARG A 87 1.58 -12.42 -10.12
C ARG A 87 1.27 -11.92 -8.71
N PRO A 88 0.05 -12.16 -8.19
CA PRO A 88 -0.24 -11.90 -6.79
C PRO A 88 0.58 -12.81 -5.88
N TRP A 89 1.03 -12.27 -4.74
CA TRP A 89 1.76 -12.99 -3.69
C TRP A 89 1.12 -12.85 -2.31
N ILE A 90 -0.08 -12.25 -2.24
CA ILE A 90 -1.00 -12.33 -1.11
C ILE A 90 -2.34 -12.87 -1.64
N HIS A 91 -2.86 -13.90 -0.99
CA HIS A 91 -4.09 -14.60 -1.35
C HIS A 91 -5.07 -14.61 -0.17
N LEU A 92 -6.30 -14.15 -0.40
CA LEU A 92 -7.38 -14.05 0.59
C LEU A 92 -8.72 -13.81 -0.11
N GLU A 93 -9.84 -14.04 0.58
CA GLU A 93 -11.17 -13.73 0.05
C GLU A 93 -11.51 -12.24 0.16
N PRO A 94 -12.09 -11.60 -0.88
CA PRO A 94 -12.46 -10.19 -0.82
C PRO A 94 -13.63 -9.93 0.14
N ASP A 95 -13.68 -8.74 0.71
CA ASP A 95 -14.90 -8.21 1.33
C ASP A 95 -15.76 -7.51 0.27
N ARG A 96 -16.80 -8.21 -0.20
CA ARG A 96 -17.67 -7.73 -1.28
C ARG A 96 -18.55 -6.54 -0.90
N SER A 97 -18.60 -6.14 0.38
CA SER A 97 -19.30 -4.90 0.76
C SER A 97 -18.68 -3.64 0.13
N PHE A 98 -17.41 -3.73 -0.30
CA PHE A 98 -16.69 -2.64 -0.97
C PHE A 98 -16.74 -2.69 -2.51
N ALA A 99 -17.49 -3.61 -3.13
CA ALA A 99 -17.46 -3.86 -4.58
C ALA A 99 -17.66 -2.60 -5.46
N ASP A 100 -18.47 -1.65 -5.00
CA ASP A 100 -18.76 -0.41 -5.73
C ASP A 100 -17.89 0.78 -5.30
N TYR A 101 -17.01 0.60 -4.31
CA TYR A 101 -16.22 1.66 -3.72
C TYR A 101 -14.89 1.89 -4.44
N ILE A 102 -14.60 3.16 -4.71
CA ILE A 102 -13.24 3.65 -4.95
C ILE A 102 -12.58 3.78 -3.58
N MET A 103 -11.59 2.92 -3.32
CA MET A 103 -10.86 2.94 -2.05
C MET A 103 -9.60 3.78 -2.17
N VAL A 104 -9.39 4.68 -1.21
CA VAL A 104 -8.29 5.65 -1.22
C VAL A 104 -7.45 5.50 0.04
N ALA A 105 -6.13 5.50 -0.10
CA ALA A 105 -5.19 5.74 0.99
C ALA A 105 -4.11 6.70 0.51
N ARG A 106 -3.88 7.79 1.23
CA ARG A 106 -2.87 8.78 0.84
C ARG A 106 -2.05 9.20 2.04
N SER A 107 -0.88 8.58 2.19
CA SER A 107 0.01 8.90 3.30
C SER A 107 0.60 10.29 3.15
N ALA A 108 0.95 10.97 4.25
CA ALA A 108 1.49 12.35 4.21
C ALA A 108 2.86 12.52 3.51
N GLY A 109 3.53 11.44 3.11
CA GLY A 109 4.87 11.46 2.50
C GLY A 109 4.84 11.15 1.00
N ASN A 110 5.87 11.62 0.26
CA ASN A 110 6.05 11.30 -1.16
C ASN A 110 4.79 11.54 -2.02
N HIS A 111 4.16 12.71 -1.88
CA HIS A 111 3.12 13.14 -2.82
C HIS A 111 3.74 13.47 -4.17
N ALA A 112 2.93 13.33 -5.22
CA ALA A 112 3.22 13.94 -6.50
C ALA A 112 2.79 15.41 -6.45
N PRO A 113 3.72 16.37 -6.62
CA PRO A 113 3.37 17.79 -6.66
C PRO A 113 2.30 18.10 -7.71
N GLY A 114 1.27 18.85 -7.30
CA GLY A 114 0.19 19.27 -8.19
C GLY A 114 -0.96 18.26 -8.37
N ILE A 115 -0.93 17.11 -7.69
CA ILE A 115 -2.05 16.16 -7.69
C ILE A 115 -3.14 16.61 -6.71
N ASP A 116 -4.36 16.74 -7.23
CA ASP A 116 -5.59 17.06 -6.53
C ASP A 116 -6.60 15.90 -6.60
N TYR A 117 -7.12 15.51 -5.45
CA TYR A 117 -8.13 14.45 -5.33
C TYR A 117 -9.56 15.03 -5.33
N SER A 118 -9.75 16.35 -5.33
CA SER A 118 -11.06 16.98 -5.17
C SER A 118 -12.09 16.59 -6.22
N PHE A 119 -11.65 16.22 -7.43
CA PHE A 119 -12.55 15.72 -8.48
C PHE A 119 -13.26 14.43 -8.07
N LEU A 120 -12.75 13.67 -7.08
CA LEU A 120 -13.42 12.47 -6.58
C LEU A 120 -14.77 12.76 -5.92
N LYS A 121 -15.07 14.01 -5.55
CA LYS A 121 -16.38 14.42 -4.99
C LYS A 121 -17.56 14.11 -5.90
N GLN A 122 -17.31 13.89 -7.20
CA GLN A 122 -18.35 13.50 -8.16
C GLN A 122 -18.78 12.03 -8.01
N TYR A 123 -17.97 11.19 -7.36
CA TYR A 123 -18.26 9.78 -7.15
C TYR A 123 -18.89 9.57 -5.77
N ARG A 124 -20.06 8.93 -5.73
CA ARG A 124 -20.79 8.72 -4.46
C ARG A 124 -20.17 7.67 -3.55
N LYS A 125 -19.46 6.69 -4.11
CA LYS A 125 -18.91 5.54 -3.39
C LYS A 125 -17.39 5.66 -3.30
N THR A 126 -16.94 6.54 -2.40
CA THR A 126 -15.52 6.74 -2.09
C THR A 126 -15.29 6.45 -0.62
N VAL A 127 -14.28 5.65 -0.30
CA VAL A 127 -13.92 5.31 1.08
C VAL A 127 -12.43 5.47 1.30
N PHE A 128 -12.06 6.02 2.45
CA PHE A 128 -10.68 6.19 2.87
C PHE A 128 -10.28 5.12 3.89
N VAL A 129 -9.08 4.58 3.73
CA VAL A 129 -8.41 3.70 4.68
C VAL A 129 -7.04 4.28 5.03
N GLY A 130 -6.69 4.28 6.32
CA GLY A 130 -5.45 4.89 6.80
C GLY A 130 -5.59 5.37 8.24
N VAL A 131 -4.70 6.27 8.67
CA VAL A 131 -4.81 6.91 9.98
C VAL A 131 -5.75 8.11 9.94
N GLU A 132 -6.31 8.47 11.08
CA GLU A 132 -7.31 9.54 11.21
C GLU A 132 -6.79 10.90 10.70
N ASP A 133 -5.56 11.28 11.04
CA ASP A 133 -4.94 12.52 10.53
C ASP A 133 -4.89 12.59 8.99
N GLU A 134 -4.66 11.44 8.32
CA GLU A 134 -4.61 11.37 6.85
C GLU A 134 -6.02 11.36 6.25
N TYR A 135 -6.99 10.77 6.95
CA TYR A 135 -8.40 10.87 6.60
C TYR A 135 -8.89 12.31 6.68
N ASP A 136 -8.58 13.04 7.75
CA ASP A 136 -9.00 14.43 7.94
C ASP A 136 -8.46 15.34 6.83
N ALA A 137 -7.19 15.14 6.45
CA ALA A 137 -6.61 15.84 5.31
C ALA A 137 -7.34 15.50 3.98
N MET A 138 -7.68 14.22 3.77
CA MET A 138 -8.42 13.79 2.58
C MET A 138 -9.84 14.35 2.54
N ARG A 139 -10.53 14.36 3.68
CA ARG A 139 -11.91 14.86 3.83
C ARG A 139 -12.03 16.34 3.47
N CYS A 140 -10.99 17.14 3.74
CA CYS A 140 -10.95 18.54 3.31
C CYS A 140 -10.94 18.69 1.77
N MET A 141 -10.31 17.76 1.03
CA MET A 141 -10.28 17.79 -0.44
C MET A 141 -11.52 17.13 -1.05
N VAL A 142 -12.01 16.05 -0.45
CA VAL A 142 -13.15 15.25 -0.93
C VAL A 142 -14.24 15.21 0.15
N PRO A 143 -15.06 16.27 0.28
CA PRO A 143 -16.17 16.27 1.22
C PRO A 143 -17.13 15.11 0.96
N GLY A 144 -17.39 14.30 1.98
CA GLY A 144 -18.29 13.14 1.89
C GLY A 144 -17.60 11.79 1.66
N ILE A 145 -16.27 11.76 1.56
CA ILE A 145 -15.53 10.49 1.59
C ILE A 145 -15.77 9.75 2.91
N GLU A 146 -16.12 8.47 2.85
CA GLU A 146 -16.37 7.62 4.02
C GLU A 146 -15.05 7.24 4.70
N TYR A 147 -15.01 7.12 6.03
CA TYR A 147 -13.83 6.60 6.74
C TYR A 147 -14.06 5.16 7.15
N HIS A 148 -13.11 4.28 6.83
CA HIS A 148 -13.12 2.89 7.25
C HIS A 148 -11.89 2.56 8.12
N PRO A 149 -11.98 2.72 9.46
CA PRO A 149 -10.95 2.22 10.35
C PRO A 149 -10.97 0.69 10.38
N VAL A 150 -9.79 0.09 10.41
CA VAL A 150 -9.60 -1.38 10.39
C VAL A 150 -9.08 -1.87 11.73
N LYS A 151 -9.48 -3.07 12.15
CA LYS A 151 -9.00 -3.69 13.39
C LYS A 151 -7.62 -4.32 13.22
N ASP A 152 -7.31 -4.83 12.04
CA ASP A 152 -6.06 -5.51 11.69
C ASP A 152 -5.77 -5.39 10.18
N PHE A 153 -4.58 -5.82 9.75
CA PHE A 153 -4.19 -5.73 8.34
C PHE A 153 -4.78 -6.83 7.45
N LEU A 154 -5.41 -7.85 8.03
CA LEU A 154 -6.18 -8.83 7.26
C LEU A 154 -7.50 -8.20 6.80
N GLU A 155 -8.21 -7.50 7.69
CA GLU A 155 -9.40 -6.71 7.35
C GLU A 155 -9.09 -5.67 6.26
N LEU A 156 -8.01 -4.90 6.44
CA LEU A 156 -7.55 -3.94 5.43
C LEU A 156 -7.35 -4.59 4.06
N ALA A 157 -6.65 -5.73 4.01
CA ALA A 157 -6.37 -6.41 2.75
C ALA A 157 -7.66 -6.96 2.11
N ARG A 158 -8.60 -7.50 2.89
CA ARG A 158 -9.91 -7.96 2.38
C ARG A 158 -10.74 -6.81 1.81
N ALA A 159 -10.74 -5.66 2.49
CA ALA A 159 -11.43 -4.46 2.04
C ALA A 159 -10.83 -3.92 0.73
N ILE A 160 -9.50 -3.81 0.64
CA ILE A 160 -8.78 -3.41 -0.59
C ILE A 160 -9.07 -4.39 -1.74
N LYS A 161 -9.05 -5.70 -1.47
CA LYS A 161 -9.34 -6.72 -2.50
C LYS A 161 -10.78 -6.69 -2.99
N GLY A 162 -11.70 -6.31 -2.11
CA GLY A 162 -13.11 -6.18 -2.42
C GLY A 162 -13.49 -4.87 -3.11
N ALA A 163 -12.63 -3.85 -3.06
CA ALA A 163 -12.89 -2.55 -3.66
C ALA A 163 -12.98 -2.62 -5.20
N LYS A 164 -13.73 -1.68 -5.79
CA LYS A 164 -13.83 -1.57 -7.26
C LYS A 164 -12.45 -1.37 -7.89
N PHE A 165 -11.70 -0.43 -7.33
CA PHE A 165 -10.27 -0.24 -7.53
C PHE A 165 -9.69 0.60 -6.39
N PHE A 166 -8.38 0.57 -6.24
CA PHE A 166 -7.64 1.24 -5.19
C PHE A 166 -6.83 2.42 -5.72
N ILE A 167 -6.76 3.52 -4.97
CA ILE A 167 -5.89 4.68 -5.26
C ILE A 167 -4.98 4.90 -4.05
N GLY A 168 -3.67 4.99 -4.27
CA GLY A 168 -2.79 5.46 -3.22
C GLY A 168 -1.38 5.79 -3.64
N ASN A 169 -0.60 6.27 -2.67
CA ASN A 169 0.81 6.61 -2.84
C ASN A 169 1.72 5.59 -2.13
N SER A 170 3.01 5.89 -2.03
CA SER A 170 4.04 5.05 -1.39
C SER A 170 3.74 4.78 0.09
N SER A 171 2.89 3.79 0.36
CA SER A 171 2.30 3.51 1.67
C SER A 171 2.02 2.02 1.84
N PHE A 172 1.82 1.57 3.08
CA PHE A 172 1.52 0.16 3.35
C PHE A 172 0.21 -0.34 2.68
N PRO A 173 -0.91 0.42 2.69
CA PRO A 173 -2.11 0.04 1.94
C PRO A 173 -1.84 -0.19 0.45
N TYR A 174 -1.03 0.67 -0.19
CA TYR A 174 -0.67 0.46 -1.59
C TYR A 174 0.17 -0.81 -1.80
N SER A 175 1.09 -1.13 -0.89
CA SER A 175 1.85 -2.39 -0.95
C SER A 175 0.94 -3.63 -0.89
N LEU A 176 -0.17 -3.58 -0.13
CA LEU A 176 -1.18 -4.65 -0.13
C LEU A 176 -1.93 -4.73 -1.45
N ALA A 177 -2.36 -3.60 -2.00
CA ALA A 177 -3.00 -3.54 -3.31
C ALA A 177 -2.10 -4.13 -4.42
N GLU A 178 -0.81 -3.77 -4.40
CA GLU A 178 0.22 -4.30 -5.29
C GLU A 178 0.45 -5.80 -5.09
N ALA A 179 0.51 -6.26 -3.85
CA ALA A 179 0.72 -7.66 -3.52
C ALA A 179 -0.40 -8.58 -3.99
N MET A 180 -1.65 -8.07 -3.98
CA MET A 180 -2.84 -8.81 -4.41
C MET A 180 -3.18 -8.60 -5.88
N LYS A 181 -2.47 -7.70 -6.57
CA LYS A 181 -2.72 -7.31 -7.97
C LYS A 181 -4.16 -6.88 -8.24
N VAL A 182 -4.74 -6.14 -7.29
CA VAL A 182 -6.06 -5.53 -7.50
C VAL A 182 -5.96 -4.45 -8.58
N ARG A 183 -7.10 -4.02 -9.14
CA ARG A 183 -7.14 -2.83 -9.99
C ARG A 183 -6.70 -1.63 -9.14
N ARG A 184 -5.59 -0.98 -9.51
CA ARG A 184 -4.94 0.00 -8.63
C ARG A 184 -4.21 1.12 -9.37
N LEU A 185 -4.24 2.30 -8.77
CA LEU A 185 -3.62 3.52 -9.25
C LEU A 185 -2.59 3.99 -8.23
N PHE A 186 -1.36 4.20 -8.69
CA PHE A 186 -0.25 4.69 -7.89
C PHE A 186 0.01 6.18 -8.15
N GLU A 187 -0.10 6.99 -7.11
CA GLU A 187 0.43 8.35 -7.11
C GLU A 187 1.95 8.31 -6.97
N MET A 188 2.65 8.41 -8.10
CA MET A 188 4.11 8.35 -8.14
C MET A 188 4.72 9.73 -7.84
N SER A 189 5.52 9.82 -6.78
CA SER A 189 6.39 10.98 -6.57
C SER A 189 7.68 10.85 -7.36
N TYR A 190 7.90 11.77 -8.30
CA TYR A 190 9.14 11.82 -9.09
C TYR A 190 10.40 12.11 -8.26
N HIS A 191 10.24 12.56 -7.01
CA HIS A 191 11.34 12.73 -6.06
C HIS A 191 11.84 11.39 -5.50
N CYS A 192 10.99 10.36 -5.44
CA CYS A 192 11.28 9.06 -4.87
C CYS A 192 10.65 7.91 -5.68
N PRO A 193 11.01 7.71 -6.96
CA PRO A 193 10.43 6.68 -7.82
C PRO A 193 10.98 5.29 -7.43
N THR A 194 10.35 4.69 -6.42
CA THR A 194 10.78 3.43 -5.78
C THR A 194 9.78 2.28 -5.93
N VAL A 195 8.56 2.60 -6.36
CA VAL A 195 7.45 1.68 -6.53
C VAL A 195 6.99 1.82 -7.98
N MET A 196 6.88 0.70 -8.66
CA MET A 196 6.38 0.57 -10.03
C MET A 196 5.29 -0.50 -9.96
N PRO A 197 4.05 -0.21 -10.41
CA PRO A 197 3.01 -1.22 -10.41
C PRO A 197 3.34 -2.32 -11.42
N ASP A 198 3.37 -3.59 -10.98
CA ASP A 198 3.66 -4.73 -11.85
C ASP A 198 2.38 -5.46 -12.29
N GLY A 199 2.34 -5.90 -13.54
CA GLY A 199 1.23 -6.71 -14.06
C GLY A 199 0.01 -5.90 -14.47
N ILE A 200 -1.04 -6.62 -14.89
CA ILE A 200 -2.25 -6.00 -15.44
C ILE A 200 -2.99 -5.20 -14.37
N ASP A 201 -3.66 -4.14 -14.83
CA ASP A 201 -4.48 -3.25 -14.01
C ASP A 201 -3.75 -2.55 -12.84
N GLY A 202 -2.41 -2.53 -12.88
CA GLY A 202 -1.58 -1.58 -12.18
C GLY A 202 -1.31 -0.36 -13.06
N TYR A 203 -1.67 0.82 -12.58
CA TYR A 203 -1.43 2.10 -13.26
C TYR A 203 -0.65 3.02 -12.34
N GLU A 204 0.16 3.91 -12.89
CA GLU A 204 0.81 5.00 -12.17
C GLU A 204 0.48 6.34 -12.80
N PHE A 205 0.46 7.39 -11.98
CA PHE A 205 0.23 8.75 -12.42
C PHE A 205 1.08 9.72 -11.60
N CYS A 206 1.51 10.80 -12.24
CA CYS A 206 2.17 11.93 -11.59
C CYS A 206 1.68 13.28 -12.13
N PHE A 207 0.65 13.25 -12.99
CA PHE A 207 0.04 14.41 -13.63
C PHE A 207 -1.48 14.34 -13.51
N GLN A 208 -2.13 15.49 -13.25
CA GLN A 208 -3.55 15.56 -12.90
C GLN A 208 -4.47 15.04 -14.02
N ALA A 209 -4.26 15.46 -15.27
CA ALA A 209 -5.14 15.07 -16.38
C ALA A 209 -5.16 13.55 -16.59
N GLN A 210 -3.99 12.90 -16.45
CA GLN A 210 -3.84 11.46 -16.53
C GLN A 210 -4.49 10.76 -15.34
N PHE A 211 -4.38 11.34 -14.13
CA PHE A 211 -5.05 10.81 -12.95
C PHE A 211 -6.57 10.75 -13.16
N GLU A 212 -7.19 11.86 -13.56
CA GLU A 212 -8.63 11.94 -13.80
C GLU A 212 -9.08 10.98 -14.92
N THR A 213 -8.35 10.94 -16.03
CA THR A 213 -8.62 10.04 -17.17
C THR A 213 -8.59 8.58 -16.73
N LEU A 214 -7.60 8.19 -15.91
CA LEU A 214 -7.47 6.81 -15.46
C LEU A 214 -8.58 6.43 -14.47
N VAL A 215 -8.98 7.34 -13.58
CA VAL A 215 -10.11 7.12 -12.67
C VAL A 215 -11.41 6.98 -13.44
N GLU A 216 -11.68 7.85 -14.42
CA GLU A 216 -12.85 7.75 -15.29
C GLU A 216 -12.87 6.40 -16.03
N ARG A 217 -11.75 6.03 -16.65
CA ARG A 217 -11.60 4.74 -17.33
C ARG A 217 -11.89 3.57 -16.39
N LEU A 218 -11.32 3.54 -15.20
CA LEU A 218 -11.52 2.44 -14.25
C LEU A 218 -12.94 2.41 -13.68
N GLN A 219 -13.60 3.56 -13.58
CA GLN A 219 -14.98 3.65 -13.15
C GLN A 219 -15.96 3.03 -14.14
N TYR A 220 -15.67 3.12 -15.45
CA TYR A 220 -16.56 2.66 -16.53
C TYR A 220 -16.04 1.45 -17.32
N LYS A 221 -14.88 0.89 -16.96
CA LYS A 221 -14.25 -0.26 -17.65
C LYS A 221 -15.18 -1.49 -17.74
N ASP A 222 -16.13 -1.62 -16.81
CA ASP A 222 -17.07 -2.74 -16.76
C ASP A 222 -18.32 -2.55 -17.67
N CYS A 223 -18.46 -1.43 -18.38
CA CYS A 223 -19.56 -1.20 -19.34
C CYS A 223 -19.28 -1.66 -20.79
N GLY A 224 -18.11 -2.24 -21.09
CA GLY A 224 -17.65 -2.43 -22.47
C GLY A 224 -17.06 -3.80 -22.84
N GLN A 225 -17.21 -4.83 -22.01
CA GLN A 225 -16.81 -6.20 -22.37
C GLN A 225 -18.00 -7.14 -22.47
N THR A 226 -18.88 -6.83 -23.43
CA THR A 226 -19.62 -7.84 -24.18
C THR A 226 -19.12 -7.79 -25.62
N ALA A 227 -18.18 -8.67 -25.94
CA ALA A 227 -17.84 -9.09 -27.29
C ALA A 227 -17.51 -10.58 -27.25
#